data_AF-A0A4D6M4I1-F1
#
_entry.id   AF-A0A4D6M4I1-F1
#
_cell.length_a   1.000
_cell.length_b   1.000
_cell.length_c   1.000
_cell.angle_alpha   90.00
_cell.angle_beta   90.00
_cell.angle_gamma   90.00
#
_symmetry.space_group_name_H-M   'P 1'
#
loop_
_entity.id
_entity.type
_entity.pdbx_description
1 polymer ?
#
loop_
_entity_poly.entity_id
_entity_poly.type
_entity_poly.pdbx_seq_one_letter_code
_entity_poly.pdbx_strand_id
1 'polypeptide(L)'
;MEAAMRDHPLWTTASEEDIDCALEGLEKYVMIKLFSRTFSATPEDAKIDNEISEKISLLQTFLKPEHLDIPPILQNEASLLLAEKELLKINAFKAPHEKLLSILNCCRVINNVLLNVAMSEHVPAGADDFLPVLIYVTIKASPLVIDLFLLVCHFQANPSKLHSNLKFIKLFRRQEKLISEAEYYFTNLVSATSFIVDLNAKSLSMDENKFEESMQAAKLMNKVTNESSSTCQMSQQQNNECSFSEKMPHKPNATGVFEVLEHGSNYPYMEAKSKGLTVGDVEMLLSDYKDLVNKYTILCKAISCLSTSEREPLLRQIEKQSAATLISHHPGGIF
;
A
#
# COMPACT_ATOMS: atom_id res chain seq x y z
N MET A 1 28.42 2.34 24.51
CA MET A 1 27.41 2.56 25.56
C MET A 1 27.00 1.25 26.20
N GLU A 2 26.97 0.14 25.45
CA GLU A 2 26.68 -1.19 25.99
C GLU A 2 27.58 -1.65 27.14
N ALA A 3 28.91 -1.72 26.93
CA ALA A 3 29.84 -2.06 28.02
C ALA A 3 29.67 -1.15 29.25
N ALA A 4 29.54 0.16 29.02
CA ALA A 4 29.31 1.13 30.09
C ALA A 4 28.00 0.91 30.87
N MET A 5 26.96 0.35 30.23
CA MET A 5 25.70 0.02 30.91
C MET A 5 25.84 -1.27 31.72
N ARG A 6 26.50 -2.28 31.16
CA ARG A 6 26.77 -3.57 31.82
C ARG A 6 27.69 -3.43 33.03
N ASP A 7 28.68 -2.56 32.94
CA ASP A 7 29.64 -2.29 34.02
C ASP A 7 29.10 -1.33 35.10
N HIS A 8 27.92 -0.74 34.89
CA HIS A 8 27.38 0.27 35.80
C HIS A 8 26.82 -0.36 37.08
N PRO A 9 27.21 0.10 38.29
CA PRO A 9 26.78 -0.51 39.56
C PRO A 9 25.26 -0.65 39.72
N LEU A 10 24.49 0.32 39.21
CA LEU A 10 23.01 0.31 39.26
C LEU A 10 22.35 -0.74 38.36
N TRP A 11 23.06 -1.30 37.39
CA TRP A 11 22.55 -2.30 36.44
C TRP A 11 23.00 -3.73 36.78
N THR A 12 23.78 -3.89 37.85
CA THR A 12 24.33 -5.21 38.26
C THR A 12 23.27 -6.27 38.58
N THR A 13 22.05 -5.85 38.95
CA THR A 13 20.93 -6.76 39.24
C THR A 13 19.94 -6.90 38.08
N ALA A 14 20.18 -6.23 36.95
CA ALA A 14 19.30 -6.31 35.78
C ALA A 14 19.51 -7.64 35.04
N SER A 15 18.44 -8.19 34.49
CA SER A 15 18.53 -9.38 33.63
C SER A 15 19.15 -9.04 32.27
N GLU A 16 19.61 -10.06 31.53
CA GLU A 16 20.08 -9.85 30.16
C GLU A 16 18.97 -9.32 29.25
N GLU A 17 17.73 -9.76 29.48
CA GLU A 17 16.55 -9.29 28.77
C GLU A 17 16.28 -7.79 29.03
N ASP A 18 16.41 -7.34 30.29
CA ASP A 18 16.23 -5.93 30.66
C ASP A 18 17.32 -5.05 30.03
N ILE A 19 18.57 -5.53 30.06
CA ILE A 19 19.71 -4.86 29.43
C ILE A 19 19.47 -4.75 27.93
N ASP A 20 19.02 -5.83 27.28
CA ASP A 20 18.71 -5.81 25.85
C ASP A 20 17.58 -4.86 25.50
N CYS A 21 16.49 -4.85 26.26
CA CYS A 21 15.38 -3.92 26.07
C CYS A 21 15.84 -2.46 26.21
N ALA A 22 16.71 -2.17 27.18
CA ALA A 22 17.27 -0.84 27.37
C ALA A 22 18.18 -0.42 26.20
N LEU A 23 19.01 -1.34 25.67
CA LEU A 23 19.84 -1.07 24.49
C LEU A 23 19.03 -0.88 23.21
N GLU A 24 17.92 -1.60 23.03
CA GLU A 24 16.99 -1.35 21.93
C GLU A 24 16.27 -0.01 22.08
N GLY A 25 15.88 0.36 23.31
CA GLY A 25 15.34 1.68 23.63
C GLY A 25 16.32 2.80 23.29
N LEU A 26 17.61 2.60 23.60
CA LEU A 26 18.69 3.52 23.25
C LEU A 26 18.88 3.63 21.72
N GLU A 27 18.95 2.50 21.01
CA GLU A 27 19.02 2.47 19.54
C GLU A 27 17.87 3.27 18.94
N LYS A 28 16.64 2.99 19.40
CA LYS A 28 15.43 3.70 18.96
C LYS A 28 15.52 5.20 19.24
N TYR A 29 15.90 5.59 20.44
CA TYR A 29 16.01 7.01 20.82
C TYR A 29 17.02 7.75 19.93
N VAL A 30 18.24 7.23 19.82
CA VAL A 30 19.32 7.86 19.04
C VAL A 30 18.94 7.91 17.56
N MET A 31 18.48 6.80 16.99
CA MET A 31 18.21 6.73 15.56
C MET A 31 16.99 7.53 15.13
N ILE A 32 15.97 7.67 15.99
CA ILE A 32 14.85 8.60 15.71
C ILE A 32 15.36 10.04 15.58
N LYS A 33 16.27 10.47 16.45
CA LYS A 33 16.82 11.84 16.42
C LYS A 33 17.75 12.08 15.23
N LEU A 34 18.51 11.06 14.83
CA LEU A 34 19.44 11.15 13.70
C LEU A 34 18.79 10.84 12.34
N PHE A 35 17.56 10.32 12.32
CA PHE A 35 16.90 9.78 11.13
C PHE A 35 16.97 10.72 9.90
N SER A 36 16.70 12.01 10.09
CA SER A 36 16.71 13.00 9.00
C SER A 36 18.08 13.23 8.36
N ARG A 37 19.17 12.85 9.04
CA ARG A 37 20.55 12.97 8.54
C ARG A 37 21.12 11.65 8.05
N THR A 38 20.60 10.52 8.54
CA THR A 38 21.17 9.19 8.30
C THR A 38 20.39 8.36 7.30
N PHE A 39 19.10 8.62 7.12
CA PHE A 39 18.24 7.86 6.22
C PHE A 39 18.13 8.55 4.86
N SER A 40 18.46 7.83 3.76
CA SER A 40 18.53 8.41 2.41
C SER A 40 19.39 9.68 2.38
N ALA A 41 20.58 9.59 3.00
CA ALA A 41 21.43 10.75 3.27
C ALA A 41 22.10 11.31 2.01
N THR A 42 22.26 10.48 0.98
CA THR A 42 22.91 10.85 -0.29
C THR A 42 21.88 10.93 -1.41
N PRO A 43 22.05 11.85 -2.39
CA PRO A 43 21.16 11.92 -3.54
C PRO A 43 21.23 10.64 -4.40
N GLU A 44 22.34 9.90 -4.34
CA GLU A 44 22.49 8.60 -4.98
C GLU A 44 21.52 7.56 -4.39
N ASP A 45 21.34 7.53 -3.06
CA ASP A 45 20.39 6.62 -2.41
C ASP A 45 18.95 6.89 -2.89
N ALA A 46 18.57 8.17 -2.98
CA ALA A 46 17.25 8.57 -3.47
C ALA A 46 17.05 8.21 -4.95
N LYS A 47 18.11 8.30 -5.77
CA LYS A 47 18.06 7.88 -7.17
C LYS A 47 17.83 6.38 -7.30
N ILE A 48 18.59 5.56 -6.58
CA ILE A 48 18.46 4.09 -6.60
C ILE A 48 17.07 3.67 -6.14
N ASP A 49 16.57 4.31 -5.08
CA ASP A 49 15.22 4.08 -4.55
C ASP A 49 14.13 4.38 -5.59
N ASN A 50 14.26 5.49 -6.34
CA ASN A 50 13.33 5.84 -7.41
C ASN A 50 13.37 4.83 -8.56
N GLU A 51 14.57 4.39 -8.98
CA GLU A 51 14.74 3.39 -10.04
C GLU A 51 14.11 2.04 -9.65
N ILE A 52 14.31 1.60 -8.41
CA ILE A 52 13.68 0.38 -7.88
C ILE A 52 12.16 0.53 -7.83
N SER A 53 11.67 1.66 -7.32
CA SER A 53 10.24 1.93 -7.21
C SER A 53 9.57 1.96 -8.58
N GLU A 54 10.16 2.62 -9.56
CA GLU A 54 9.68 2.64 -10.94
C GLU A 54 9.65 1.22 -11.51
N LYS A 55 10.72 0.45 -11.35
CA LYS A 55 10.79 -0.92 -11.86
C LYS A 55 9.71 -1.82 -11.23
N ILE A 56 9.52 -1.75 -9.91
CA ILE A 56 8.43 -2.46 -9.21
C ILE A 56 7.05 -1.99 -9.71
N SER A 57 6.88 -0.68 -9.96
CA SER A 57 5.64 -0.09 -10.50
C SER A 57 5.24 -0.68 -11.84
N LEU A 58 6.21 -0.99 -12.71
CA LEU A 58 5.97 -1.56 -14.03
C LEU A 58 5.71 -3.06 -13.92
N LEU A 59 6.58 -3.78 -13.20
CA LEU A 59 6.51 -5.24 -13.08
C LEU A 59 5.18 -5.71 -12.48
N GLN A 60 4.66 -5.02 -11.46
CA GLN A 60 3.45 -5.48 -10.78
C GLN A 60 2.20 -5.56 -11.67
N THR A 61 2.20 -4.83 -12.79
CA THR A 61 1.05 -4.75 -13.72
C THR A 61 0.84 -6.05 -14.51
N PHE A 62 1.90 -6.81 -14.77
CA PHE A 62 1.85 -8.03 -15.59
C PHE A 62 2.50 -9.25 -14.94
N LEU A 63 3.28 -9.08 -13.85
CA LEU A 63 3.91 -10.19 -13.16
C LEU A 63 2.86 -11.08 -12.47
N LYS A 64 2.93 -12.37 -12.76
CA LYS A 64 2.13 -13.44 -12.17
C LYS A 64 3.02 -14.42 -11.40
N PRO A 65 2.48 -15.19 -10.44
CA PRO A 65 3.27 -16.13 -9.65
C PRO A 65 4.02 -17.16 -10.50
N GLU A 66 3.46 -17.56 -11.66
CA GLU A 66 4.06 -18.58 -12.52
C GLU A 66 5.38 -18.11 -13.17
N HIS A 67 5.60 -16.79 -13.32
CA HIS A 67 6.85 -16.27 -13.86
C HIS A 67 8.03 -16.39 -12.89
N LEU A 68 7.74 -16.69 -11.61
CA LEU A 68 8.73 -16.91 -10.56
C LEU A 68 8.70 -18.38 -10.08
N ASP A 69 8.12 -19.29 -10.87
CA ASP A 69 8.01 -20.70 -10.53
C ASP A 69 7.24 -20.98 -9.21
N ILE A 70 6.30 -20.10 -8.83
CA ILE A 70 5.50 -20.28 -7.61
C ILE A 70 4.32 -21.22 -7.90
N PRO A 71 4.25 -22.40 -7.26
CA PRO A 71 3.17 -23.34 -7.48
C PRO A 71 1.81 -22.82 -6.94
N PRO A 72 0.67 -23.19 -7.56
CA PRO A 72 -0.66 -22.73 -7.14
C PRO A 72 -1.01 -22.99 -5.67
N ILE A 73 -0.46 -24.07 -5.10
CA ILE A 73 -0.62 -24.43 -3.68
C ILE A 73 -0.10 -23.34 -2.73
N LEU A 74 0.87 -22.53 -3.15
CA LEU A 74 1.44 -21.44 -2.36
C LEU A 74 0.75 -20.08 -2.60
N GLN A 75 -0.20 -20.00 -3.53
CA GLN A 75 -0.90 -18.77 -3.91
C GLN A 75 -2.07 -18.45 -2.96
N ASN A 76 -1.81 -18.44 -1.64
CA ASN A 76 -2.81 -18.02 -0.66
C ASN A 76 -2.93 -16.49 -0.64
N GLU A 77 -3.86 -15.94 -1.43
CA GLU A 77 -4.02 -14.49 -1.61
C GLU A 77 -4.14 -13.72 -0.28
N ALA A 78 -4.93 -14.22 0.67
CA ALA A 78 -5.14 -13.55 1.96
C ALA A 78 -3.85 -13.49 2.81
N SER A 79 -3.04 -14.54 2.77
CA SER A 79 -1.79 -14.62 3.55
C SER A 79 -0.65 -13.88 2.87
N LEU A 80 -0.59 -13.89 1.54
CA LEU A 80 0.35 -13.07 0.78
C LEU A 80 0.05 -11.58 0.96
N LEU A 81 -1.22 -11.18 0.94
CA LEU A 81 -1.64 -9.82 1.27
C LEU A 81 -1.26 -9.41 2.69
N LEU A 82 -1.30 -10.34 3.66
CA LEU A 82 -0.82 -10.08 5.01
C LEU A 82 0.70 -9.85 5.05
N ALA A 83 1.48 -10.65 4.32
CA ALA A 83 2.92 -10.48 4.20
C ALA A 83 3.27 -9.13 3.55
N GLU A 84 2.56 -8.75 2.48
CA GLU A 84 2.70 -7.44 1.82
C GLU A 84 2.45 -6.29 2.81
N LYS A 85 1.38 -6.38 3.62
CA LYS A 85 1.06 -5.39 4.65
C LYS A 85 2.13 -5.30 5.72
N GLU A 86 2.71 -6.40 6.17
CA GLU A 86 3.83 -6.37 7.13
C GLU A 86 5.05 -5.67 6.52
N LEU A 87 5.39 -5.97 5.27
CA LEU A 87 6.54 -5.35 4.59
C LEU A 87 6.36 -3.85 4.39
N LEU A 88 5.15 -3.41 4.02
CA LEU A 88 4.82 -1.99 3.82
C LEU A 88 5.03 -1.13 5.07
N LYS A 89 4.92 -1.71 6.28
CA LYS A 89 5.16 -1.00 7.54
C LYS A 89 6.59 -0.52 7.71
N ILE A 90 7.55 -1.05 6.95
CA ILE A 90 8.97 -0.66 7.05
C ILE A 90 9.17 0.86 6.95
N ASN A 91 8.34 1.56 6.17
CA ASN A 91 8.39 3.01 6.00
C ASN A 91 7.74 3.80 7.15
N ALA A 92 6.87 3.18 7.95
CA ALA A 92 6.24 3.80 9.10
C ALA A 92 7.21 3.96 10.28
N PHE A 93 8.24 3.13 10.34
CA PHE A 93 9.20 3.11 11.45
C PHE A 93 10.45 3.93 11.16
N LYS A 94 11.10 4.41 12.22
CA LYS A 94 12.38 5.14 12.17
C LYS A 94 13.52 4.41 12.87
N ALA A 95 13.21 3.50 13.80
CA ALA A 95 14.23 2.69 14.45
C ALA A 95 14.64 1.50 13.57
N PRO A 96 15.94 1.15 13.50
CA PRO A 96 16.42 -0.02 12.76
C PRO A 96 15.76 -1.32 13.24
N HIS A 97 15.62 -1.52 14.55
CA HIS A 97 14.89 -2.64 15.15
C HIS A 97 13.51 -2.86 14.54
N GLU A 98 12.67 -1.82 14.55
CA GLU A 98 11.26 -1.90 14.14
C GLU A 98 11.14 -2.12 12.62
N LYS A 99 12.04 -1.52 11.84
CA LYS A 99 12.14 -1.79 10.39
C LYS A 99 12.51 -3.25 10.12
N LEU A 100 13.50 -3.78 10.84
CA LEU A 100 13.88 -5.20 10.73
C LEU A 100 12.73 -6.11 11.15
N LEU A 101 12.03 -5.81 12.24
CA LEU A 101 10.89 -6.61 12.70
C LEU A 101 9.77 -6.69 11.65
N SER A 102 9.55 -5.61 10.88
CA SER A 102 8.60 -5.61 9.75
C SER A 102 8.98 -6.66 8.69
N ILE A 103 10.28 -6.78 8.39
CA ILE A 103 10.82 -7.79 7.46
C ILE A 103 10.65 -9.19 8.05
N LEU A 104 10.98 -9.40 9.33
CA LEU A 104 10.83 -10.69 9.98
C LEU A 104 9.37 -11.16 10.01
N ASN A 105 8.45 -10.25 10.31
CA ASN A 105 7.02 -10.55 10.32
C ASN A 105 6.52 -10.94 8.92
N CYS A 106 6.93 -10.22 7.88
CA CYS A 106 6.65 -10.60 6.48
C CYS A 106 7.15 -12.02 6.19
N CYS A 107 8.41 -12.33 6.52
CA CYS A 107 9.00 -13.64 6.26
C CYS A 107 8.34 -14.77 7.06
N ARG A 108 7.93 -14.50 8.31
CA ARG A 108 7.18 -15.47 9.14
C ARG A 108 5.81 -15.76 8.57
N VAL A 109 5.11 -14.76 8.03
CA VAL A 109 3.84 -14.99 7.33
C VAL A 109 4.04 -15.90 6.12
N ILE A 110 5.07 -15.63 5.31
CA ILE A 110 5.42 -16.48 4.15
C ILE A 110 5.74 -17.91 4.61
N ASN A 111 6.57 -18.09 5.63
CA ASN A 111 6.89 -19.41 6.18
C ASN A 111 5.68 -20.14 6.75
N ASN A 112 4.74 -19.44 7.36
CA ASN A 112 3.50 -20.07 7.82
C ASN A 112 2.66 -20.60 6.65
N VAL A 113 2.63 -19.90 5.49
CA VAL A 113 2.00 -20.42 4.28
C VAL A 113 2.69 -21.69 3.81
N LEU A 114 4.03 -21.66 3.72
CA LEU A 114 4.85 -22.80 3.32
C LEU A 114 4.65 -24.02 4.23
N LEU A 115 4.64 -23.79 5.56
CA LEU A 115 4.43 -24.84 6.56
C LEU A 115 3.02 -25.44 6.48
N ASN A 116 1.99 -24.61 6.30
CA ASN A 116 0.62 -25.11 6.17
C ASN A 116 0.47 -26.04 4.96
N VAL A 117 1.09 -25.68 3.84
CA VAL A 117 1.10 -26.49 2.62
C VAL A 117 1.93 -27.75 2.80
N ALA A 118 3.09 -27.66 3.45
CA ALA A 118 3.91 -28.84 3.76
C ALA A 118 3.17 -29.86 4.66
N MET A 119 2.35 -29.37 5.59
CA MET A 119 1.54 -30.21 6.46
C MET A 119 0.35 -30.84 5.73
N SER A 120 -0.25 -30.15 4.76
CA SER A 120 -1.41 -30.67 4.02
C SER A 120 -1.04 -31.62 2.88
N GLU A 121 0.04 -31.31 2.15
CA GLU A 121 0.44 -32.03 0.92
C GLU A 121 1.65 -32.96 1.14
N HIS A 122 2.21 -33.02 2.35
CA HIS A 122 3.41 -33.81 2.70
C HIS A 122 4.65 -33.51 1.83
N VAL A 123 4.72 -32.31 1.22
CA VAL A 123 5.88 -31.85 0.46
C VAL A 123 6.72 -30.93 1.35
N PRO A 124 8.02 -31.21 1.58
CA PRO A 124 8.86 -30.33 2.38
C PRO A 124 9.07 -29.00 1.66
N ALA A 125 8.61 -27.92 2.26
CA ALA A 125 8.85 -26.56 1.76
C ALA A 125 10.23 -26.07 2.21
N GLY A 126 11.04 -25.60 1.27
CA GLY A 126 12.43 -25.21 1.48
C GLY A 126 12.74 -23.76 1.12
N ALA A 127 14.03 -23.43 1.03
CA ALA A 127 14.50 -22.11 0.59
C ALA A 127 14.12 -21.82 -0.88
N ASP A 128 14.07 -22.87 -1.71
CA ASP A 128 13.68 -22.80 -3.12
C ASP A 128 12.22 -22.40 -3.31
N ASP A 129 11.35 -22.67 -2.32
CA ASP A 129 9.96 -22.22 -2.32
C ASP A 129 9.81 -20.82 -1.66
N PHE A 130 10.67 -20.49 -0.71
CA PHE A 130 10.59 -19.24 0.05
C PHE A 130 11.01 -18.01 -0.76
N LEU A 131 12.16 -18.04 -1.42
CA LEU A 131 12.72 -16.87 -2.08
C LEU A 131 11.83 -16.35 -3.22
N PRO A 132 11.26 -17.19 -4.10
CA PRO A 132 10.36 -16.72 -5.14
C PRO A 132 9.10 -16.05 -4.58
N VAL A 133 8.52 -16.60 -3.51
CA VAL A 133 7.37 -16.00 -2.82
C VAL A 133 7.75 -14.65 -2.21
N LEU A 134 8.94 -14.53 -1.61
CA LEU A 134 9.43 -13.26 -1.07
C LEU A 134 9.63 -12.21 -2.18
N ILE A 135 10.18 -12.59 -3.34
CA ILE A 135 10.32 -11.69 -4.50
C ILE A 135 8.94 -11.21 -4.96
N TYR A 136 7.99 -12.14 -5.10
CA TYR A 136 6.62 -11.83 -5.51
C TYR A 136 5.94 -10.86 -4.54
N VAL A 137 5.99 -11.15 -3.24
CA VAL A 137 5.48 -10.27 -2.17
C VAL A 137 6.16 -8.92 -2.21
N THR A 138 7.48 -8.84 -2.45
CA THR A 138 8.22 -7.56 -2.52
C THR A 138 7.74 -6.71 -3.71
N ILE A 139 7.44 -7.33 -4.86
CA ILE A 139 6.92 -6.63 -6.04
C ILE A 139 5.46 -6.20 -5.83
N LYS A 140 4.63 -7.05 -5.21
CA LYS A 140 3.20 -6.77 -4.97
C LYS A 140 2.95 -5.87 -3.76
N ALA A 141 3.89 -5.77 -2.82
CA ALA A 141 3.87 -4.85 -1.68
C ALA A 141 4.11 -3.38 -2.10
N SER A 142 3.54 -2.98 -3.23
CA SER A 142 3.51 -1.62 -3.76
C SER A 142 2.06 -1.14 -3.87
N PRO A 143 1.73 0.04 -3.33
CA PRO A 143 0.40 0.61 -3.42
C PRO A 143 0.25 1.24 -4.79
N LEU A 144 -0.08 0.43 -5.80
CA LEU A 144 -0.71 0.96 -7.01
C LEU A 144 -2.21 0.65 -7.07
N VAL A 145 -2.75 -0.16 -6.16
CA VAL A 145 -4.17 -0.59 -6.21
C VAL A 145 -4.80 -0.89 -4.84
N ILE A 146 -4.24 -0.38 -3.73
CA ILE A 146 -4.91 -0.49 -2.43
C ILE A 146 -5.82 0.71 -2.25
N ASP A 147 -7.06 0.54 -2.66
CA ASP A 147 -8.25 1.33 -2.33
C ASP A 147 -8.18 2.85 -2.61
N LEU A 148 -9.12 3.32 -3.44
CA LEU A 148 -9.54 4.72 -3.51
C LEU A 148 -9.87 5.32 -2.12
N PHE A 149 -10.10 4.46 -1.11
CA PHE A 149 -10.29 4.81 0.30
C PHE A 149 -9.02 5.34 1.00
N LEU A 150 -7.82 4.97 0.55
CA LEU A 150 -6.54 5.47 1.09
C LEU A 150 -6.04 6.74 0.40
N LEU A 151 -6.72 7.20 -0.67
CA LEU A 151 -6.36 8.43 -1.39
C LEU A 151 -6.50 9.70 -0.52
N VAL A 152 -7.32 9.66 0.54
CA VAL A 152 -7.44 10.79 1.49
C VAL A 152 -6.29 10.81 2.51
N CYS A 153 -5.53 9.72 2.66
CA CYS A 153 -4.42 9.61 3.62
C CYS A 153 -3.03 9.38 2.99
N HIS A 154 -2.92 9.27 1.66
CA HIS A 154 -1.67 8.91 0.99
C HIS A 154 -0.85 10.12 0.52
N PHE A 155 -0.16 10.75 1.46
CA PHE A 155 1.18 11.23 1.17
C PHE A 155 2.14 10.30 1.93
N GLN A 156 2.94 9.51 1.20
CA GLN A 156 4.02 8.63 1.71
C GLN A 156 3.70 7.19 2.10
N ALA A 157 2.85 6.49 1.35
CA ALA A 157 3.00 5.04 1.26
C ALA A 157 3.15 4.65 -0.22
N ASN A 158 4.40 4.41 -0.57
CA ASN A 158 4.96 3.68 -1.70
C ASN A 158 6.13 2.92 -1.04
N PRO A 159 6.50 1.67 -1.38
CA PRO A 159 7.82 1.11 -1.03
C PRO A 159 8.95 1.87 -1.75
N SER A 160 8.84 3.19 -1.87
CA SER A 160 9.72 4.09 -2.62
C SER A 160 11.08 4.28 -1.98
N LYS A 161 11.39 3.57 -0.88
CA LYS A 161 12.65 3.70 -0.15
C LYS A 161 13.25 2.36 0.25
N LEU A 162 12.96 1.29 -0.51
CA LEU A 162 13.40 -0.07 -0.15
C LEU A 162 14.92 -0.15 0.00
N HIS A 163 15.69 0.42 -0.93
CA HIS A 163 17.15 0.43 -0.86
C HIS A 163 17.64 1.21 0.37
N SER A 164 17.12 2.43 0.60
CA SER A 164 17.47 3.21 1.79
C SER A 164 17.13 2.49 3.10
N ASN A 165 16.01 1.76 3.15
CA ASN A 165 15.63 0.98 4.33
C ASN A 165 16.62 -0.16 4.61
N LEU A 166 16.97 -0.95 3.60
CA LEU A 166 17.91 -2.05 3.76
C LEU A 166 19.29 -1.54 4.14
N LYS A 167 19.79 -0.49 3.46
CA LYS A 167 21.05 0.18 3.80
C LYS A 167 21.03 0.71 5.24
N PHE A 168 19.94 1.35 5.65
CA PHE A 168 19.79 1.90 6.99
C PHE A 168 19.81 0.81 8.08
N ILE A 169 19.10 -0.30 7.89
CA ILE A 169 19.14 -1.43 8.82
C ILE A 169 20.56 -1.99 8.91
N LYS A 170 21.23 -2.20 7.76
CA LYS A 170 22.59 -2.74 7.72
C LYS A 170 23.61 -1.88 8.45
N LEU A 171 23.46 -0.56 8.40
CA LEU A 171 24.41 0.39 9.00
C LEU A 171 24.15 0.64 10.49
N PHE A 172 22.89 0.66 10.92
CA PHE A 172 22.51 1.19 12.23
C PHE A 172 21.86 0.18 13.19
N ARG A 173 21.52 -1.03 12.73
CA ARG A 173 21.11 -2.10 13.64
C ARG A 173 22.32 -2.60 14.42
N ARG A 174 22.18 -2.84 15.73
CA ARG A 174 23.22 -3.51 16.52
C ARG A 174 23.62 -4.85 15.87
N GLN A 175 24.91 -4.99 15.52
CA GLN A 175 25.42 -6.12 14.74
C GLN A 175 25.16 -7.47 15.43
N GLU A 176 25.20 -7.50 16.77
CA GLU A 176 24.90 -8.69 17.58
C GLU A 176 23.44 -9.16 17.48
N LYS A 177 22.54 -8.29 17.02
CA LYS A 177 21.11 -8.59 16.80
C LYS A 177 20.78 -8.88 15.34
N LEU A 178 21.74 -8.79 14.43
CA LEU A 178 21.59 -9.14 13.02
C LEU A 178 22.36 -10.44 12.75
N ILE A 179 21.92 -11.52 13.40
CA ILE A 179 22.50 -12.87 13.30
C ILE A 179 21.39 -13.91 13.15
N SER A 180 21.73 -15.13 12.71
CA SER A 180 20.80 -16.28 12.63
C SER A 180 19.56 -15.99 11.76
N GLU A 181 18.35 -16.27 12.23
CA GLU A 181 17.07 -16.03 11.53
C GLU A 181 16.99 -14.59 10.97
N ALA A 182 17.39 -13.61 11.77
CA ALA A 182 17.29 -12.21 11.39
C ALA A 182 18.22 -11.85 10.22
N GLU A 183 19.46 -12.35 10.25
CA GLU A 183 20.42 -12.17 9.17
C GLU A 183 20.00 -12.94 7.90
N TYR A 184 19.47 -14.15 8.07
CA TYR A 184 18.99 -14.98 6.96
C TYR A 184 17.86 -14.29 6.20
N TYR A 185 16.80 -13.84 6.87
CA TYR A 185 15.69 -13.15 6.18
C TYR A 185 16.11 -11.80 5.62
N PHE A 186 16.94 -11.04 6.35
CA PHE A 186 17.46 -9.78 5.84
C PHE A 186 18.27 -9.99 4.56
N THR A 187 19.13 -11.00 4.51
CA THR A 187 19.92 -11.34 3.33
C THR A 187 19.03 -11.79 2.17
N ASN A 188 17.99 -12.57 2.43
CA ASN A 188 17.03 -12.96 1.39
C ASN A 188 16.29 -11.75 0.80
N LEU A 189 15.90 -10.76 1.61
CA LEU A 189 15.26 -9.54 1.09
C LEU A 189 16.25 -8.65 0.31
N VAL A 190 17.52 -8.59 0.73
CA VAL A 190 18.58 -7.94 -0.04
C VAL A 190 18.76 -8.64 -1.39
N SER A 191 18.83 -9.98 -1.41
CA SER A 191 18.90 -10.76 -2.65
C SER A 191 17.69 -10.55 -3.54
N ALA A 192 16.47 -10.52 -2.98
CA ALA A 192 15.25 -10.23 -3.71
C ALA A 192 15.29 -8.83 -4.35
N THR A 193 15.78 -7.83 -3.61
CA THR A 193 15.95 -6.46 -4.12
C THR A 193 16.94 -6.41 -5.28
N SER A 194 18.10 -7.07 -5.14
CA SER A 194 19.08 -7.18 -6.23
C SER A 194 18.51 -7.89 -7.46
N PHE A 195 17.78 -8.99 -7.25
CA PHE A 195 17.10 -9.70 -8.33
C PHE A 195 16.13 -8.78 -9.09
N ILE A 196 15.31 -7.99 -8.38
CA ILE A 196 14.39 -7.03 -8.99
C ILE A 196 15.15 -5.99 -9.83
N VAL A 197 16.27 -5.47 -9.33
CA VAL A 197 17.12 -4.50 -10.06
C VAL A 197 17.66 -5.10 -11.36
N ASP A 198 18.10 -6.35 -11.35
CA ASP A 198 18.72 -7.01 -12.51
C ASP A 198 17.71 -7.79 -13.40
N LEU A 199 16.43 -7.82 -13.00
CA LEU A 199 15.37 -8.59 -13.65
C LEU A 199 15.22 -8.21 -15.13
N ASN A 200 15.22 -9.24 -15.98
CA ASN A 200 15.03 -9.16 -17.42
C ASN A 200 14.13 -10.32 -17.92
N ALA A 201 13.83 -10.36 -19.22
CA ALA A 201 12.96 -11.36 -19.81
C ALA A 201 13.41 -12.82 -19.55
N LYS A 202 14.73 -13.07 -19.55
CA LYS A 202 15.29 -14.41 -19.31
C LYS A 202 15.07 -14.85 -17.86
N SER A 203 15.13 -13.92 -16.91
CA SER A 203 14.87 -14.19 -15.49
C SER A 203 13.43 -14.63 -15.22
N LEU A 204 12.47 -14.26 -16.09
CA LEU A 204 11.05 -14.62 -15.99
C LEU A 204 10.64 -15.73 -16.96
N SER A 205 11.61 -16.38 -17.63
CA SER A 205 11.36 -17.40 -18.65
C SER A 205 10.37 -16.96 -19.75
N MET A 206 10.41 -15.68 -20.14
CA MET A 206 9.50 -15.10 -21.12
C MET A 206 10.23 -14.54 -22.35
N ASP A 207 9.51 -14.42 -23.47
CA ASP A 207 10.05 -13.83 -24.69
C ASP A 207 10.42 -12.35 -24.49
N GLU A 208 11.55 -11.93 -25.05
CA GLU A 208 12.08 -10.58 -24.93
C GLU A 208 11.13 -9.52 -25.51
N ASN A 209 10.46 -9.84 -26.63
CA ASN A 209 9.47 -8.95 -27.23
C ASN A 209 8.25 -8.81 -26.34
N LYS A 210 7.74 -9.93 -25.79
CA LYS A 210 6.59 -9.93 -24.89
C LYS A 210 6.88 -9.17 -23.58
N PHE A 211 8.08 -9.29 -23.05
CA PHE A 211 8.52 -8.56 -21.86
C PHE A 211 8.54 -7.05 -22.14
N GLU A 212 9.15 -6.62 -23.25
CA GLU A 212 9.24 -5.22 -23.61
C GLU A 212 7.85 -4.63 -23.90
N GLU A 213 6.99 -5.35 -24.62
CA GLU A 213 5.59 -4.96 -24.84
C GLU A 213 4.84 -4.74 -23.52
N SER A 214 5.01 -5.65 -22.55
CA SER A 214 4.38 -5.55 -21.23
C SER A 214 4.91 -4.36 -20.43
N MET A 215 6.23 -4.12 -20.47
CA MET A 215 6.87 -2.97 -19.82
C MET A 215 6.41 -1.65 -20.43
N GLN A 216 6.25 -1.57 -21.76
CA GLN A 216 5.76 -0.37 -22.45
C GLN A 216 4.28 -0.12 -22.19
N ALA A 217 3.45 -1.17 -22.18
CA ALA A 217 2.04 -1.07 -21.80
C ALA A 217 1.89 -0.54 -20.37
N ALA A 218 2.70 -1.04 -19.43
CA ALA A 218 2.73 -0.58 -18.04
C ALA A 218 3.14 0.90 -17.92
N LYS A 219 4.14 1.35 -18.69
CA LYS A 219 4.55 2.76 -18.73
C LYS A 219 3.42 3.67 -19.22
N LEU A 220 2.69 3.24 -20.26
CA LEU A 220 1.56 3.99 -20.80
C LEU A 220 0.42 4.09 -19.77
N MET A 221 0.09 3.00 -19.09
CA MET A 221 -0.93 2.96 -18.05
C MET A 221 -0.60 3.93 -16.91
N ASN A 222 0.63 3.90 -16.40
CA ASN A 222 1.06 4.80 -15.32
C ASN A 222 1.04 6.28 -15.73
N LYS A 223 1.30 6.61 -17.00
CA LYS A 223 1.21 7.98 -17.52
C LYS A 223 -0.23 8.52 -17.49
N VAL A 224 -1.20 7.70 -17.90
CA VAL A 224 -2.63 8.08 -17.91
C VAL A 224 -3.16 8.33 -16.49
N THR A 225 -2.73 7.52 -15.51
CA THR A 225 -3.11 7.69 -14.10
C THR A 225 -2.55 8.98 -13.49
N ASN A 226 -1.33 9.39 -13.87
CA ASN A 226 -0.68 10.62 -13.38
C ASN A 226 -1.26 11.90 -14.00
N GLU A 227 -1.66 11.88 -15.28
CA GLU A 227 -2.28 13.06 -15.92
C GLU A 227 -3.71 13.32 -15.38
N SER A 228 -4.44 12.27 -15.01
CA SER A 228 -5.77 12.37 -14.38
C SER A 228 -5.75 12.99 -12.97
N SER A 229 -4.60 12.97 -12.29
CA SER A 229 -4.42 13.47 -10.92
C SER A 229 -3.78 14.87 -10.86
N SER A 230 -3.39 15.45 -12.00
CA SER A 230 -2.64 16.72 -12.08
C SER A 230 -3.51 17.99 -12.21
N THR A 231 -4.83 17.88 -12.40
CA THR A 231 -5.70 19.06 -12.62
C THR A 231 -6.16 19.77 -11.34
N CYS A 232 -5.87 19.22 -10.15
CA CYS A 232 -6.35 19.77 -8.88
C CYS A 232 -5.21 20.26 -7.98
N GLN A 233 -4.41 21.23 -8.44
CA GLN A 233 -3.52 21.98 -7.55
C GLN A 233 -3.48 23.46 -7.90
N MET A 234 -4.34 24.26 -7.26
CA MET A 234 -3.97 25.60 -6.83
C MET A 234 -4.72 26.00 -5.55
N SER A 235 -3.92 26.52 -4.62
CA SER A 235 -4.27 27.35 -3.45
C SER A 235 -5.05 26.73 -2.29
N GLN A 236 -4.34 26.50 -1.17
CA GLN A 236 -4.73 26.98 0.16
C GLN A 236 -3.56 26.92 1.15
N GLN A 237 -2.85 28.03 1.29
CA GLN A 237 -2.20 28.43 2.53
C GLN A 237 -3.19 29.33 3.29
N GLN A 238 -3.61 28.92 4.49
CA GLN A 238 -3.67 29.73 5.72
C GLN A 238 -4.60 29.10 6.77
N ASN A 239 -4.01 28.84 7.94
CA ASN A 239 -4.54 28.97 9.31
C ASN A 239 -6.06 28.97 9.55
N ASN A 240 -6.55 28.06 10.40
CA ASN A 240 -6.77 28.36 11.83
C ASN A 240 -7.32 27.15 12.60
N GLU A 241 -6.94 27.10 13.88
CA GLU A 241 -7.39 26.19 14.92
C GLU A 241 -8.91 26.25 15.15
N CYS A 242 -9.54 25.11 15.46
CA CYS A 242 -10.51 25.06 16.57
C CYS A 242 -10.80 23.63 17.04
N SER A 243 -10.79 23.48 18.35
CA SER A 243 -11.21 22.34 19.16
C SER A 243 -12.73 22.10 19.15
N PHE A 244 -13.15 20.84 19.32
CA PHE A 244 -13.94 20.35 20.48
C PHE A 244 -15.05 19.34 20.13
N SER A 245 -15.10 18.31 21.00
CA SER A 245 -16.20 17.41 21.40
C SER A 245 -16.74 16.33 20.46
N GLU A 246 -16.52 15.12 20.95
CA GLU A 246 -17.35 13.92 20.82
C GLU A 246 -18.86 14.20 20.84
N LYS A 247 -19.58 13.53 19.93
CA LYS A 247 -20.78 12.71 20.21
C LYS A 247 -21.26 12.04 18.91
N MET A 248 -21.15 10.71 18.86
CA MET A 248 -21.93 9.89 17.92
C MET A 248 -23.41 9.93 18.28
N PRO A 249 -24.31 9.69 17.30
CA PRO A 249 -25.18 8.54 17.48
C PRO A 249 -25.44 7.68 16.22
N HIS A 250 -25.60 6.39 16.51
CA HIS A 250 -26.53 5.40 15.94
C HIS A 250 -26.34 4.82 14.52
N LYS A 251 -26.10 3.51 14.58
CA LYS A 251 -26.15 2.45 13.55
C LYS A 251 -27.62 2.15 13.18
N PRO A 252 -28.00 1.98 11.91
CA PRO A 252 -29.25 1.32 11.55
C PRO A 252 -29.04 -0.13 11.07
N ASN A 253 -30.02 -0.95 11.44
CA ASN A 253 -30.15 -2.38 11.19
C ASN A 253 -30.36 -2.71 9.69
N ALA A 254 -29.87 -3.89 9.32
CA ALA A 254 -30.09 -4.52 8.02
C ALA A 254 -31.45 -5.25 8.00
N THR A 255 -32.46 -4.68 7.34
CA THR A 255 -33.58 -5.42 6.72
C THR A 255 -34.35 -4.45 5.82
N GLY A 256 -34.31 -4.63 4.50
CA GLY A 256 -35.02 -3.73 3.59
C GLY A 256 -34.68 -3.97 2.11
N VAL A 257 -35.66 -4.48 1.41
CA VAL A 257 -35.76 -4.86 -0.01
C VAL A 257 -35.16 -3.84 -1.00
N PHE A 258 -34.58 -4.38 -2.06
CA PHE A 258 -34.04 -3.72 -3.25
C PHE A 258 -35.18 -3.03 -4.03
N GLU A 259 -35.26 -1.70 -3.97
CA GLU A 259 -36.11 -0.90 -4.86
C GLU A 259 -35.22 -0.14 -5.84
N VAL A 260 -35.44 -0.42 -7.11
CA VAL A 260 -34.68 0.06 -8.27
C VAL A 260 -34.82 1.58 -8.38
N LEU A 261 -33.69 2.29 -8.42
CA LEU A 261 -33.60 3.73 -8.64
C LEU A 261 -33.93 4.07 -10.10
N GLU A 262 -35.21 4.22 -10.43
CA GLU A 262 -35.63 5.22 -11.43
C GLU A 262 -35.69 6.58 -10.72
N HIS A 263 -35.34 7.65 -11.42
CA HIS A 263 -35.17 9.05 -10.98
C HIS A 263 -33.72 9.43 -10.64
N GLY A 264 -33.00 9.88 -11.69
CA GLY A 264 -31.78 10.66 -11.53
C GLY A 264 -32.08 11.89 -10.68
N SER A 265 -31.50 11.95 -9.48
CA SER A 265 -31.67 13.09 -8.59
C SER A 265 -30.72 14.20 -9.02
N ASN A 266 -31.32 15.31 -9.42
CA ASN A 266 -30.70 16.56 -9.80
C ASN A 266 -29.97 17.14 -8.58
N TYR A 267 -28.66 17.40 -8.67
CA TYR A 267 -27.85 18.02 -7.61
C TYR A 267 -27.66 19.51 -7.94
N PRO A 268 -28.57 20.40 -7.51
CA PRO A 268 -28.65 21.79 -7.99
C PRO A 268 -27.42 22.63 -7.61
N TYR A 269 -26.66 22.21 -6.60
CA TYR A 269 -25.46 22.89 -6.15
C TYR A 269 -24.16 22.33 -6.75
N MET A 270 -24.21 21.27 -7.56
CA MET A 270 -23.01 20.61 -8.10
C MET A 270 -22.15 21.55 -8.95
N GLU A 271 -22.78 22.49 -9.66
CA GLU A 271 -22.11 23.49 -10.49
C GLU A 271 -22.09 24.90 -9.86
N ALA A 272 -22.58 25.05 -8.63
CA ALA A 272 -22.69 26.34 -7.96
C ALA A 272 -21.32 26.87 -7.51
N LYS A 273 -21.06 28.16 -7.73
CA LYS A 273 -19.84 28.86 -7.27
C LYS A 273 -20.10 29.51 -5.91
N SER A 274 -19.07 29.57 -5.05
CA SER A 274 -19.17 30.09 -3.67
C SER A 274 -19.80 31.48 -3.54
N LYS A 275 -19.67 32.35 -4.55
CA LYS A 275 -20.27 33.69 -4.57
C LYS A 275 -21.79 33.71 -4.81
N GLY A 276 -22.37 32.60 -5.24
CA GLY A 276 -23.79 32.46 -5.55
C GLY A 276 -24.62 31.77 -4.46
N LEU A 277 -24.00 31.36 -3.35
CA LEU A 277 -24.70 30.73 -2.22
C LEU A 277 -25.11 31.77 -1.18
N THR A 278 -26.38 31.75 -0.80
CA THR A 278 -26.87 32.52 0.35
C THR A 278 -26.72 31.73 1.63
N VAL A 279 -26.79 32.40 2.79
CA VAL A 279 -26.71 31.72 4.11
C VAL A 279 -27.86 30.72 4.30
N GLY A 280 -29.02 30.94 3.66
CA GLY A 280 -30.15 30.00 3.68
C GLY A 280 -29.91 28.73 2.86
N ASP A 281 -29.07 28.78 1.83
CA ASP A 281 -28.79 27.62 0.96
C ASP A 281 -27.81 26.63 1.60
N VAL A 282 -27.06 27.07 2.62
CA VAL A 282 -26.06 26.25 3.32
C VAL A 282 -26.71 25.05 4.02
N GLU A 283 -27.91 25.23 4.60
CA GLU A 283 -28.63 24.14 5.25
C GLU A 283 -29.09 23.08 4.25
N MET A 284 -29.60 23.51 3.09
CA MET A 284 -30.00 22.60 2.01
C MET A 284 -28.79 21.89 1.41
N LEU A 285 -27.69 22.60 1.14
CA LEU A 285 -26.45 22.00 0.65
C LEU A 285 -25.90 20.94 1.60
N LEU A 286 -25.92 21.21 2.91
CA LEU A 286 -25.47 20.26 3.91
C LEU A 286 -26.39 19.03 3.96
N SER A 287 -27.70 19.22 3.79
CA SER A 287 -28.66 18.12 3.69
C SER A 287 -28.39 17.25 2.47
N ASP A 288 -28.23 17.86 1.29
CA ASP A 288 -27.97 17.16 0.03
C ASP A 288 -26.62 16.42 0.05
N TYR A 289 -25.59 17.02 0.66
CA TYR A 289 -24.31 16.37 0.88
C TYR A 289 -24.45 15.13 1.77
N LYS A 290 -25.17 15.23 2.89
CA LYS A 290 -25.38 14.10 3.80
C LYS A 290 -26.15 12.97 3.10
N ASP A 291 -27.17 13.31 2.31
CA ASP A 291 -27.92 12.32 1.53
C ASP A 291 -27.05 11.64 0.46
N LEU A 292 -26.24 12.41 -0.28
CA LEU A 292 -25.30 11.87 -1.25
C LEU A 292 -24.28 10.92 -0.60
N VAL A 293 -23.68 11.33 0.52
CA VAL A 293 -22.73 10.50 1.27
C VAL A 293 -23.41 9.22 1.77
N ASN A 294 -24.65 9.30 2.22
CA ASN A 294 -25.41 8.13 2.68
C ASN A 294 -25.70 7.16 1.50
N LYS A 295 -26.18 7.68 0.37
CA LYS A 295 -26.41 6.91 -0.87
C LYS A 295 -25.12 6.25 -1.36
N TYR A 296 -24.02 7.00 -1.40
CA TYR A 296 -22.69 6.46 -1.76
C TYR A 296 -22.25 5.36 -0.79
N THR A 297 -22.41 5.56 0.51
CA THR A 297 -22.05 4.57 1.54
C THR A 297 -22.87 3.28 1.39
N ILE A 298 -24.17 3.39 1.10
CA ILE A 298 -25.05 2.25 0.85
C ILE A 298 -24.61 1.52 -0.43
N LEU A 299 -24.32 2.27 -1.50
CA LEU A 299 -23.85 1.70 -2.76
C LEU A 299 -22.52 0.96 -2.59
N CYS A 300 -21.54 1.55 -1.89
CA CYS A 300 -20.26 0.91 -1.60
C CYS A 300 -20.43 -0.39 -0.82
N LYS A 301 -21.31 -0.39 0.19
CA LYS A 301 -21.64 -1.61 0.95
C LYS A 301 -22.29 -2.67 0.05
N ALA A 302 -23.24 -2.28 -0.79
CA ALA A 302 -23.89 -3.19 -1.72
C ALA A 302 -22.89 -3.81 -2.70
N ILE A 303 -21.97 -3.02 -3.25
CA ILE A 303 -20.93 -3.50 -4.18
C ILE A 303 -19.90 -4.40 -3.48
N SER A 304 -19.56 -4.11 -2.22
CA SER A 304 -18.64 -4.94 -1.44
C SER A 304 -19.18 -6.34 -1.13
N CYS A 305 -20.49 -6.53 -1.21
CA CYS A 305 -21.16 -7.82 -1.01
C CYS A 305 -21.34 -8.62 -2.32
N LEU A 306 -20.99 -8.07 -3.49
CA LEU A 306 -21.12 -8.76 -4.78
C LEU A 306 -19.87 -9.59 -5.09
N SER A 307 -20.08 -10.84 -5.54
CA SER A 307 -19.00 -11.72 -6.00
C SER A 307 -18.38 -11.19 -7.30
N THR A 308 -17.14 -11.58 -7.61
CA THR A 308 -16.42 -11.14 -8.83
C THR A 308 -17.19 -11.43 -10.13
N SER A 309 -18.01 -12.49 -10.16
CA SER A 309 -18.84 -12.86 -11.30
C SER A 309 -20.04 -11.93 -11.56
N GLU A 310 -20.48 -11.14 -10.56
CA GLU A 310 -21.67 -10.28 -10.66
C GLU A 310 -21.30 -8.81 -10.94
N ARG A 311 -20.02 -8.45 -10.83
CA ARG A 311 -19.51 -7.07 -10.95
C ARG A 311 -19.34 -6.62 -12.41
N GLU A 312 -19.00 -7.54 -13.29
CA GLU A 312 -18.68 -7.29 -14.71
C GLU A 312 -19.88 -6.82 -15.56
N PRO A 313 -21.10 -7.37 -15.40
CA PRO A 313 -22.28 -6.90 -16.14
C PRO A 313 -22.74 -5.49 -15.73
N LEU A 314 -22.63 -5.17 -14.44
CA LEU A 314 -23.09 -3.88 -13.89
C LEU A 314 -22.21 -2.71 -14.32
N LEU A 315 -20.89 -2.90 -14.39
CA LEU A 315 -19.97 -1.88 -14.89
C LEU A 315 -20.24 -1.56 -16.37
N ARG A 316 -20.52 -2.56 -17.21
CA ARG A 316 -20.93 -2.34 -18.60
C ARG A 316 -22.27 -1.62 -18.74
N GLN A 317 -23.18 -1.80 -17.78
CA GLN A 317 -24.47 -1.12 -17.75
C GLN A 317 -24.33 0.36 -17.36
N ILE A 318 -23.42 0.67 -16.42
CA ILE A 318 -23.07 2.03 -16.00
C ILE A 318 -22.33 2.78 -17.12
N GLU A 319 -21.42 2.13 -17.84
CA GLU A 319 -20.75 2.70 -19.03
C GLU A 319 -21.74 3.00 -20.16
N LYS A 320 -22.74 2.13 -20.38
CA LYS A 320 -23.79 2.39 -21.38
C LYS A 320 -24.73 3.53 -20.98
N GLN A 321 -25.08 3.66 -19.70
CA GLN A 321 -25.94 4.75 -19.23
C GLN A 321 -25.23 6.11 -19.27
N SER A 322 -23.95 6.17 -18.91
CA SER A 322 -23.14 7.39 -19.02
C SER A 322 -22.92 7.83 -20.46
N ALA A 323 -22.77 6.90 -21.41
CA ALA A 323 -22.73 7.21 -22.83
C ALA A 323 -24.09 7.69 -23.39
N ALA A 324 -25.22 7.19 -22.87
CA ALA A 324 -26.55 7.60 -23.31
C ALA A 324 -26.92 9.03 -22.87
N THR A 325 -26.48 9.48 -21.69
CA THR A 325 -26.72 10.84 -21.20
C THR A 325 -25.95 11.92 -21.98
N LEU A 326 -24.82 11.57 -22.60
CA LEU A 326 -24.04 12.48 -23.44
C LEU A 326 -24.63 12.68 -24.85
N ILE A 327 -25.54 11.80 -25.30
CA ILE A 327 -26.15 11.87 -26.64
C ILE A 327 -27.49 12.62 -26.62
N SER A 328 -28.13 12.82 -25.46
CA SER A 328 -29.45 13.49 -25.36
C SER A 328 -29.40 15.01 -25.27
N HIS A 329 -28.22 15.65 -25.23
CA HIS A 329 -28.08 17.12 -25.27
C HIS A 329 -27.46 17.61 -26.58
N HIS A 330 -28.14 17.36 -27.70
CA HIS A 330 -27.95 18.17 -28.91
C HIS A 330 -29.33 18.49 -29.53
N PRO A 331 -29.91 19.67 -29.26
CA PRO A 331 -31.04 20.13 -30.04
C PRO A 331 -30.49 20.69 -31.36
N GLY A 332 -30.76 19.98 -32.46
CA GLY A 332 -30.79 20.58 -33.78
C GLY A 332 -31.98 21.54 -33.88
N GLY A 333 -31.78 22.68 -34.55
CA GLY A 333 -32.84 23.67 -34.76
C GLY A 333 -32.34 24.91 -35.47
N ILE A 334 -32.34 24.81 -36.80
CA ILE A 334 -32.16 25.88 -37.80
C ILE A 334 -33.14 27.03 -37.55
N PHE A 335 -32.68 28.28 -37.59
CA PHE A 335 -33.10 29.34 -38.53
C PHE A 335 -32.13 30.53 -38.48
#